data_AF-A0A961IXT1-F1
#
_entry.id   AF-A0A961IXT1-F1
#
_cell.length_a   1.000
_cell.length_b   1.000
_cell.length_c   1.000
_cell.angle_alpha   90.00
_cell.angle_beta   90.00
_cell.angle_gamma   90.00
#
_symmetry.space_group_name_H-M   'P 1'
#
loop_
_entity.id
_entity.type
_entity.pdbx_description
1 polymer ?
#
loop_
_entity_poly.entity_id
_entity_poly.type
_entity_poly.pdbx_seq_one_letter_code
_entity_poly.pdbx_strand_id
1 'polypeptide(L)'
;DETVEEVARIVGDFPGVDGFHDLKTRMAGSKTFITVHIEQDGAKTLNETHAVAAALKRELLGAIPGSDVLIHQDPTGQTPHPGAPAR
;
A
#
# COMPACT_ATOMS: atom_id res chain seq x y z
N ASP A 1 -13.25 -10.01 2.42
CA ASP A 1 -12.92 -10.50 1.06
C ASP A 1 -11.52 -11.06 1.20
N GLU A 2 -11.34 -12.33 0.87
CA GLU A 2 -10.09 -13.06 1.11
C GLU A 2 -8.87 -12.32 0.52
N THR A 3 -9.02 -11.68 -0.64
CA THR A 3 -7.93 -10.90 -1.25
C THR A 3 -7.62 -9.65 -0.42
N VAL A 4 -8.65 -8.95 0.08
CA VAL A 4 -8.46 -7.76 0.93
C VAL A 4 -7.74 -8.11 2.23
N GLU A 5 -8.17 -9.21 2.87
CA GLU A 5 -7.60 -9.68 4.13
C GLU A 5 -6.13 -10.10 3.96
N GLU A 6 -5.81 -10.81 2.88
CA GLU A 6 -4.43 -11.20 2.58
C GLU A 6 -3.53 -9.98 2.28
N VAL A 7 -4.01 -9.03 1.48
CA VAL A 7 -3.26 -7.78 1.21
C VAL A 7 -3.06 -6.98 2.49
N ALA A 8 -4.09 -6.84 3.33
CA ALA A 8 -4.00 -6.12 4.61
C ALA A 8 -2.95 -6.76 5.53
N ARG A 9 -2.91 -8.09 5.60
CA ARG A 9 -1.91 -8.84 6.36
C ARG A 9 -0.49 -8.58 5.85
N ILE A 10 -0.27 -8.74 4.54
CA ILE A 10 1.05 -8.51 3.92
C ILE A 10 1.54 -7.09 4.16
N VAL A 11 0.68 -6.09 3.96
CA VAL A 11 1.03 -4.67 4.13
C VAL A 11 1.32 -4.34 5.60
N GLY A 12 0.46 -4.82 6.52
CA GLY A 12 0.59 -4.54 7.95
C GLY A 12 1.82 -5.17 8.60
N ASP A 13 2.28 -6.32 8.08
CA ASP A 13 3.48 -7.01 8.56
C ASP A 13 4.76 -6.58 7.83
N PHE A 14 4.67 -5.68 6.83
CA PHE A 14 5.81 -5.37 5.97
C PHE A 14 6.84 -4.46 6.66
N PRO A 15 8.12 -4.85 6.71
CA PRO A 15 9.16 -4.03 7.32
C PRO A 15 9.26 -2.62 6.69
N GLY A 16 9.18 -1.60 7.53
CA GLY A 16 9.27 -0.20 7.12
C GLY A 16 7.93 0.46 6.80
N VAL A 17 6.81 -0.24 6.95
CA VAL A 17 5.45 0.32 6.98
C VAL A 17 5.05 0.57 8.43
N ASP A 18 4.72 1.82 8.78
CA ASP A 18 4.29 2.19 10.14
C ASP A 18 2.77 2.03 10.32
N GLY A 19 2.03 2.07 9.21
CA GLY A 19 0.58 1.93 9.15
C GLY A 19 0.09 1.92 7.70
N PHE A 20 -1.20 1.66 7.48
CA PHE A 20 -1.80 1.78 6.16
C PHE A 20 -3.28 2.14 6.25
N HIS A 21 -3.81 2.74 5.19
CA HIS A 21 -5.22 3.11 5.08
C HIS A 21 -5.65 3.11 3.60
N ASP A 22 -6.94 3.38 3.34
CA ASP A 22 -7.56 3.41 2.00
C ASP A 22 -7.27 2.17 1.13
N LEU A 23 -7.17 0.98 1.75
CA LEU A 23 -6.99 -0.27 1.01
C LEU A 23 -8.24 -0.59 0.19
N LYS A 24 -8.07 -0.61 -1.12
CA LYS A 24 -9.12 -0.95 -2.08
C LYS A 24 -8.65 -2.05 -3.00
N THR A 25 -9.48 -3.07 -3.15
CA THR A 25 -9.35 -4.06 -4.21
C THR A 25 -10.54 -3.96 -5.14
N ARG A 26 -10.32 -4.19 -6.44
CA ARG A 26 -11.40 -4.36 -7.41
C ARG A 26 -10.96 -5.33 -8.51
N MET A 27 -11.92 -6.03 -9.09
CA MET A 27 -11.66 -6.91 -10.23
C MET A 27 -12.18 -6.28 -11.52
N ALA A 28 -11.43 -6.43 -12.62
CA ALA A 28 -11.94 -6.19 -13.97
C ALA A 28 -11.48 -7.33 -14.89
N GLY A 29 -12.44 -8.15 -15.32
CA GLY A 29 -12.13 -9.42 -15.98
C GLY A 29 -11.34 -10.33 -15.04
N SER A 30 -10.21 -10.84 -15.53
CA SER A 30 -9.28 -11.70 -14.76
C SER A 30 -8.22 -10.93 -13.97
N LYS A 31 -8.21 -9.59 -14.03
CA LYS A 31 -7.20 -8.76 -13.36
C LYS A 31 -7.74 -8.18 -12.06
N THR A 32 -6.96 -8.31 -10.99
CA THR A 32 -7.20 -7.67 -9.69
C THR A 32 -6.41 -6.38 -9.61
N PHE A 33 -7.05 -5.28 -9.25
CA PHE A 33 -6.40 -4.00 -8.98
C PHE A 33 -6.36 -3.78 -7.48
N ILE A 34 -5.20 -3.42 -6.96
CA ILE A 34 -4.94 -3.16 -5.54
C ILE A 34 -4.41 -1.73 -5.43
N THR A 35 -5.10 -0.90 -4.65
CA THR A 35 -4.62 0.42 -4.25
C THR A 35 -4.53 0.47 -2.74
N VAL A 36 -3.41 0.95 -2.21
CA VAL A 36 -3.21 1.11 -0.77
C VAL A 36 -2.36 2.34 -0.47
N HIS A 37 -2.69 3.04 0.63
CA HIS A 37 -1.85 4.08 1.20
C HIS A 37 -1.05 3.48 2.35
N ILE A 38 0.27 3.64 2.34
CA ILE A 38 1.15 3.24 3.45
C ILE A 38 1.70 4.47 4.15
N GLU A 39 1.79 4.39 5.46
CA GLU A 39 2.42 5.39 6.32
C GLU A 39 3.88 5.00 6.60
N GLN A 40 4.80 5.94 6.44
CA GLN A 40 6.23 5.76 6.73
C GLN A 40 6.83 7.01 7.37
N ASP A 41 7.93 6.85 8.10
CA ASP A 41 8.70 7.97 8.65
C ASP A 41 9.01 9.06 7.60
N GLY A 42 8.45 10.26 7.82
CA GLY A 42 8.61 11.42 6.96
C GLY A 42 10.01 12.05 6.95
N ALA A 43 10.92 11.61 7.84
CA ALA A 43 12.32 12.01 7.82
C ALA A 43 13.16 11.19 6.81
N LYS A 44 12.65 10.05 6.33
CA LYS A 44 13.31 9.25 5.29
C LYS A 44 13.41 10.02 3.99
N THR A 45 14.49 9.81 3.26
CA THR A 45 14.63 10.32 1.91
C THR A 45 13.60 9.66 0.98
N LEU A 46 13.23 10.35 -0.09
CA LEU A 46 12.31 9.79 -1.09
C LEU A 46 12.79 8.45 -1.65
N ASN A 47 14.11 8.26 -1.78
CA ASN A 47 14.71 7.00 -2.26
C ASN A 47 14.48 5.84 -1.28
N GLU A 48 14.59 6.09 0.03
CA GLU A 48 14.37 5.08 1.07
C GLU A 48 12.90 4.68 1.14
N THR A 49 11.99 5.66 1.16
CA THR A 49 10.54 5.44 1.18
C THR A 49 10.08 4.70 -0.08
N HIS A 50 10.63 5.06 -1.25
CA HIS A 50 10.38 4.38 -2.51
C HIS A 50 10.92 2.94 -2.52
N ALA A 51 12.10 2.68 -1.94
CA ALA A 51 12.65 1.33 -1.86
C ALA A 51 11.74 0.38 -1.06
N VAL A 52 11.18 0.84 0.06
CA VAL A 52 10.19 0.08 0.86
C VAL A 52 8.94 -0.21 0.02
N ALA A 53 8.35 0.83 -0.60
CA ALA A 53 7.15 0.66 -1.42
C ALA A 53 7.38 -0.27 -2.63
N ALA A 54 8.54 -0.18 -3.28
CA ALA A 54 8.91 -1.05 -4.38
C ALA A 54 9.07 -2.51 -3.94
N ALA A 55 9.59 -2.75 -2.74
CA ALA A 55 9.69 -4.09 -2.17
C ALA A 55 8.32 -4.66 -1.81
N LEU A 56 7.47 -3.87 -1.14
CA LEU A 56 6.10 -4.26 -0.83
C LEU A 56 5.29 -4.58 -2.10
N LYS A 57 5.43 -3.75 -3.15
CA LYS A 57 4.79 -4.02 -4.44
C LYS A 57 5.19 -5.37 -5.02
N ARG A 58 6.46 -5.76 -4.93
CA ARG A 58 6.92 -7.07 -5.41
C ARG A 58 6.31 -8.22 -4.61
N GLU A 59 6.21 -8.06 -3.29
CA GLU A 59 5.59 -9.06 -2.41
C GLU A 59 4.12 -9.27 -2.78
N LEU A 60 3.36 -8.17 -2.94
CA LEU A 60 1.95 -8.21 -3.32
C LEU A 60 1.73 -8.82 -4.70
N LEU A 61 2.59 -8.53 -5.68
CA LEU A 61 2.53 -9.14 -7.01
C LEU A 61 2.84 -10.65 -6.98
N GLY A 62 3.66 -11.10 -6.04
CA GLY A 62 3.96 -12.51 -5.82
C GLY A 62 2.81 -13.26 -5.14
N ALA A 63 2.21 -12.65 -4.12
CA ALA A 63 1.09 -13.22 -3.36
C ALA A 63 -0.22 -13.24 -4.15
N ILE A 64 -0.47 -12.21 -4.97
CA ILE A 64 -1.69 -12.06 -5.78
C ILE A 64 -1.31 -12.03 -7.28
N PRO A 65 -1.09 -13.19 -7.91
CA PRO A 65 -0.72 -13.26 -9.31
C PRO A 65 -1.74 -12.58 -10.25
N GLY A 66 -1.24 -11.87 -11.26
CA GLY A 66 -2.08 -11.18 -12.24
C GLY A 66 -2.68 -9.86 -11.73
N SER A 67 -2.27 -9.40 -10.55
CA SER A 67 -2.70 -8.12 -10.01
C SER A 67 -1.96 -6.91 -10.61
N ASP A 68 -2.55 -5.73 -10.46
CA ASP A 68 -1.92 -4.43 -10.68
C ASP A 68 -1.98 -3.63 -9.38
N VAL A 69 -0.83 -3.19 -8.88
CA VAL A 69 -0.66 -2.65 -7.53
C VAL A 69 -0.19 -1.19 -7.59
N LEU A 70 -0.94 -0.30 -6.96
CA LEU A 70 -0.59 1.11 -6.75
C LEU A 70 -0.45 1.38 -5.25
N ILE A 71 0.71 1.94 -4.86
CA ILE A 71 1.02 2.25 -3.46
C ILE A 71 1.24 3.75 -3.35
N HIS A 72 0.40 4.42 -2.57
CA HIS A 72 0.63 5.80 -2.14
C HIS A 72 1.45 5.81 -0.85
N GLN A 73 2.36 6.76 -0.70
CA GLN A 73 3.24 6.87 0.47
C GLN A 73 2.91 8.17 1.21
N ASP A 74 2.44 8.04 2.44
CA ASP A 74 2.13 9.15 3.32
C ASP A 74 3.12 9.20 4.49
N PRO A 75 3.52 10.38 4.96
CA PRO A 75 4.30 10.50 6.17
C PRO A 75 3.46 10.19 7.42
N THR A 76 4.02 9.38 8.32
CA THR A 76 3.36 8.97 9.57
C THR A 76 2.92 10.17 10.41
N GLY A 77 1.70 10.13 10.92
CA GLY A 77 1.16 11.16 11.80
C GLY A 77 0.81 12.50 11.13
N GLN A 78 0.88 12.61 9.80
CA GLN A 78 0.48 13.83 9.11
C GLN A 78 -1.03 13.95 8.93
N THR A 79 -1.52 15.16 9.15
CA THR A 79 -2.91 15.52 8.90
C THR A 79 -3.19 15.36 7.39
N PRO A 80 -4.29 14.70 7.00
CA PRO A 80 -4.63 14.58 5.58
C PRO A 80 -4.66 15.94 4.88
N HIS A 81 -4.04 16.00 3.71
CA HIS A 81 -4.07 17.20 2.86
C HIS A 81 -5.51 17.51 2.43
N PRO A 82 -5.87 18.79 2.19
CA PRO A 82 -7.19 19.14 1.68
C PRO A 82 -7.50 18.40 0.37
N GLY A 83 -8.56 17.58 0.38
CA GLY A 83 -8.96 16.76 -0.78
C GLY A 83 -8.41 15.33 -0.80
N ALA A 84 -7.65 14.91 0.22
CA ALA A 84 -7.33 13.50 0.42
C ALA A 84 -8.63 12.69 0.68
N PRO A 85 -8.71 11.43 0.20
CA PRO A 85 -9.82 10.55 0.57
C PRO A 85 -9.91 10.43 2.10
N ALA A 86 -11.13 10.29 2.62
CA ALA A 86 -11.32 10.03 4.05
C ALA A 86 -10.62 8.70 4.41
N ARG A 87 -9.88 8.72 5.52
CA ARG A 87 -9.17 7.54 6.07
C ARG A 87 -10.11 6.40 6.40
#